data_AF-A0AAU6CVA9-F1
#
_entry.id   AF-A0AAU6CVA9-F1
#
_cell.length_a   1.000
_cell.length_b   1.000
_cell.length_c   1.000
_cell.angle_alpha   90.00
_cell.angle_beta   90.00
_cell.angle_gamma   90.00
#
_symmetry.space_group_name_H-M   'P 1'
#
loop_
_entity.id
_entity.type
_entity.pdbx_description
1 polymer ?
#
loop_
_entity_poly.entity_id
_entity_poly.type
_entity_poly.pdbx_seq_one_letter_code
_entity_poly.pdbx_strand_id
1 'polypeptide(L)'
;MEGALLQDPGSPTGVTCAPLLYSGPQDPSTRQHLTLRRSTDRGLHWHTVTQITGPTTPAAYSDITKADRTHVGIAYETGTSGPYERIAWTTATVTCP
;
A
#
# COMPACT_ATOMS: atom_id res chain seq x y z
N MET A 1 -7.43 5.18 -11.67
CA MET A 1 -6.94 5.13 -10.28
C MET A 1 -5.43 5.12 -10.34
N GLU A 2 -4.79 6.09 -9.70
CA GLU A 2 -3.33 6.15 -9.57
C GLU A 2 -2.95 5.61 -8.19
N GLY A 3 -1.82 4.92 -8.11
CA GLY A 3 -1.27 4.31 -6.91
C GLY A 3 0.17 3.89 -7.17
N ALA A 4 0.83 3.32 -6.18
CA ALA A 4 2.22 2.89 -6.30
C ALA A 4 2.37 1.38 -6.19
N LEU A 5 3.39 0.86 -6.86
CA LEU A 5 3.69 -0.57 -6.93
C LEU A 5 5.13 -0.82 -6.51
N LEU A 6 5.32 -1.80 -5.62
CA LEU A 6 6.63 -2.28 -5.19
C LEU A 6 6.67 -3.79 -5.36
N GLN A 7 7.64 -4.29 -6.11
CA GLN A 7 8.03 -5.69 -6.01
C GLN A 7 8.97 -5.81 -4.81
N ASP A 8 8.54 -6.51 -3.75
CA ASP A 8 9.43 -6.82 -2.63
C ASP A 8 10.47 -7.81 -3.15
N PRO A 9 11.78 -7.47 -3.14
CA PRO A 9 12.82 -8.36 -3.64
C PRO A 9 12.98 -9.64 -2.79
N GLY A 10 12.28 -9.74 -1.65
CA GLY A 10 12.45 -10.80 -0.67
C GLY A 10 13.69 -10.57 0.19
N SER A 11 13.92 -11.46 1.16
CA SER A 11 15.13 -11.39 1.98
C SER A 11 16.28 -12.14 1.30
N PRO A 12 17.49 -11.56 1.22
CA PRO A 12 18.69 -12.27 0.76
C PRO A 12 19.00 -13.54 1.56
N THR A 13 18.46 -13.66 2.78
CA THR A 13 18.68 -14.79 3.69
C THR A 13 17.50 -15.77 3.75
N GLY A 14 16.60 -15.77 2.75
CA GLY A 14 15.66 -16.89 2.54
C GLY A 14 14.17 -16.62 2.83
N VAL A 15 13.73 -15.37 2.92
CA VAL A 15 12.29 -15.05 2.83
C VAL A 15 11.95 -15.03 1.34
N THR A 16 11.45 -16.15 0.83
CA THR A 16 11.32 -16.47 -0.61
C THR A 16 10.11 -15.85 -1.29
N CYS A 17 9.18 -15.25 -0.54
CA CYS A 17 8.07 -14.56 -1.16
C CYS A 17 8.57 -13.21 -1.70
N ALA A 18 8.50 -13.03 -3.02
CA ALA A 18 8.75 -11.76 -3.69
C ALA A 18 7.41 -11.19 -4.22
N PRO A 19 6.46 -10.84 -3.33
CA PRO A 19 5.15 -10.37 -3.76
C PRO A 19 5.23 -9.03 -4.47
N LEU A 20 4.21 -8.76 -5.29
CA LEU A 20 3.87 -7.39 -5.67
C LEU A 20 3.01 -6.77 -4.58
N LEU A 21 3.30 -5.53 -4.25
CA LEU A 21 2.55 -4.70 -3.33
C LEU A 21 1.99 -3.51 -4.09
N TYR A 22 0.73 -3.19 -3.83
CA TYR A 22 0.06 -2.01 -4.38
C TYR A 22 -0.50 -1.17 -3.24
N SER A 23 -0.20 0.13 -3.22
CA SER A 23 -0.86 1.10 -2.36
C SER A 23 -1.71 2.05 -3.21
N GLY A 24 -2.97 2.23 -2.81
CA GLY A 24 -3.86 3.19 -3.47
C GLY A 24 -5.28 3.18 -2.90
N PRO A 25 -6.13 4.10 -3.34
CA PRO A 25 -7.54 4.17 -2.93
C PRO A 25 -8.27 2.88 -3.31
N GLN A 26 -9.10 2.35 -2.40
CA GLN A 26 -9.89 1.15 -2.66
C GLN A 26 -11.29 1.47 -3.23
N ASP A 27 -11.82 2.67 -2.99
CA ASP A 27 -13.12 3.06 -3.52
C ASP A 27 -13.05 3.27 -5.05
N PRO A 28 -13.95 2.66 -5.84
CA PRO A 28 -13.90 2.74 -7.29
C PRO A 28 -14.34 4.11 -7.85
N SER A 29 -15.04 4.90 -7.05
CA SER A 29 -15.70 6.14 -7.45
C SER A 29 -15.05 7.40 -6.87
N THR A 30 -14.35 7.26 -5.74
CA THR A 30 -13.82 8.38 -4.95
C THR A 30 -12.40 8.12 -4.47
N ARG A 31 -11.66 9.20 -4.20
CA ARG A 31 -10.30 9.15 -3.64
C ARG A 31 -10.37 9.01 -2.12
N GLN A 32 -10.70 7.80 -1.65
CA GLN A 32 -10.80 7.46 -0.23
C GLN A 32 -10.34 6.02 0.04
N HIS A 33 -10.23 5.67 1.32
CA HIS A 33 -10.00 4.30 1.77
C HIS A 33 -8.68 3.72 1.23
N LEU A 34 -7.55 4.34 1.59
CA LEU A 34 -6.23 3.88 1.17
C LEU A 34 -5.97 2.47 1.70
N THR A 35 -5.58 1.56 0.82
CA THR A 35 -5.39 0.15 1.15
C THR A 35 -4.10 -0.38 0.56
N LEU A 36 -3.38 -1.18 1.35
CA LEU A 36 -2.26 -1.98 0.89
C LEU A 36 -2.77 -3.35 0.44
N ARG A 37 -2.45 -3.72 -0.80
CA ARG A 37 -2.80 -5.01 -1.40
C ARG A 37 -1.56 -5.76 -1.82
N ARG A 38 -1.65 -7.09 -1.82
CA ARG A 38 -0.58 -8.02 -2.18
C ARG A 38 -1.03 -8.95 -3.28
N SER A 39 -0.14 -9.20 -4.24
CA SER A 39 -0.24 -10.28 -5.21
C SER A 39 0.98 -11.20 -5.09
N THR A 40 0.75 -12.51 -5.11
CA THR A 40 1.79 -13.55 -5.12
C THR A 40 1.88 -14.28 -6.46
N ASP A 41 1.14 -13.81 -7.46
CA ASP A 41 0.96 -14.46 -8.77
C ASP A 41 1.14 -13.46 -9.92
N ARG A 42 2.12 -12.57 -9.76
CA ARG A 42 2.52 -11.57 -10.77
C ARG A 42 1.40 -10.59 -11.15
N GLY A 43 0.54 -10.26 -10.20
CA GLY A 43 -0.50 -9.25 -10.34
C GLY A 43 -1.82 -9.76 -10.89
N LEU A 44 -2.01 -11.08 -11.02
CA LEU A 44 -3.26 -11.67 -11.49
C LEU A 44 -4.36 -11.56 -10.43
N HIS A 45 -4.04 -11.87 -9.18
CA HIS A 45 -4.96 -11.75 -8.05
C HIS A 45 -4.36 -10.89 -6.94
N TRP A 46 -5.23 -10.13 -6.27
CA TRP A 46 -4.84 -9.18 -5.23
C TRP A 46 -5.65 -9.41 -3.96
N HIS A 47 -4.95 -9.50 -2.84
CA HIS A 47 -5.54 -9.64 -1.51
C HIS A 47 -5.23 -8.42 -0.66
N THR A 48 -6.18 -7.97 0.15
CA THR A 48 -5.95 -6.92 1.12
C THR A 48 -4.96 -7.39 2.18
N VAL A 49 -3.88 -6.63 2.38
CA VAL A 49 -2.95 -6.81 3.49
C VAL A 49 -3.47 -6.02 4.69
N THR A 50 -3.70 -4.73 4.49
CA THR A 50 -4.24 -3.85 5.52
C THR A 50 -4.90 -2.63 4.91
N GLN A 51 -5.90 -2.13 5.61
CA GLN A 51 -6.49 -0.83 5.36
C GLN A 51 -5.67 0.24 6.10
N ILE A 52 -5.16 1.22 5.36
CA ILE A 52 -4.28 2.27 5.91
C ILE A 52 -5.10 3.42 6.48
N THR A 53 -6.16 3.83 5.79
CA THR A 53 -7.08 4.89 6.23
C THR A 53 -8.51 4.39 6.33
N GLY A 54 -9.36 5.08 7.09
CA GLY A 54 -10.78 4.72 7.27
C GLY A 54 -11.57 4.69 5.95
N PRO A 55 -12.74 4.01 5.89
CA PRO A 55 -13.49 3.82 4.65
C PRO A 55 -13.93 5.12 3.96
N THR A 56 -14.10 6.19 4.73
CA THR A 56 -14.48 7.52 4.24
C THR A 56 -13.35 8.53 4.36
N THR A 57 -12.14 8.10 4.72
CA THR A 57 -11.00 9.02 4.87
C THR A 57 -10.44 9.35 3.48
N PRO A 58 -10.35 10.65 3.11
CA PRO A 58 -9.75 11.06 1.85
C PRO A 58 -8.33 10.53 1.71
N ALA A 59 -8.05 9.90 0.58
CA ALA A 59 -6.71 9.44 0.24
C ALA A 59 -6.53 9.41 -1.28
N ALA A 60 -5.42 9.96 -1.76
CA ALA A 60 -5.16 10.11 -3.18
C ALA A 60 -3.84 9.45 -3.58
N TYR A 61 -2.87 10.22 -4.08
CA TYR A 61 -1.59 9.68 -4.51
C TYR A 61 -0.86 9.05 -3.33
N SER A 62 -0.08 8.01 -3.61
CA SER A 62 0.78 7.36 -2.64
C SER A 62 2.06 6.90 -3.31
N ASP A 63 3.11 6.71 -2.51
CA ASP A 63 4.35 6.04 -2.88
C ASP A 63 4.71 5.02 -1.79
N ILE A 64 5.42 3.96 -2.16
CA ILE A 64 5.73 2.82 -1.29
C ILE A 64 7.18 2.38 -1.47
N THR A 65 7.85 2.13 -0.35
CA THR A 65 9.23 1.63 -0.34
C THR A 65 9.45 0.58 0.74
N LYS A 66 10.48 -0.24 0.58
CA LYS A 66 10.88 -1.22 1.59
C LYS A 66 11.52 -0.47 2.76
N ALA A 67 10.96 -0.60 3.96
CA ALA A 67 11.48 0.06 5.16
C ALA A 67 12.49 -0.84 5.88
N ASP A 68 12.17 -2.13 6.01
CA ASP A 68 13.06 -3.16 6.53
C ASP A 68 12.62 -4.55 6.02
N ARG A 69 13.16 -5.64 6.59
CA ARG A 69 12.87 -7.01 6.16
C ARG A 69 11.38 -7.36 6.15
N THR A 70 10.61 -6.90 7.13
CA THR A 70 9.19 -7.25 7.31
C THR A 70 8.26 -6.06 7.20
N HIS A 71 8.75 -4.86 6.90
CA HIS A 71 7.93 -3.66 6.79
C HIS A 71 8.13 -2.92 5.47
N VAL A 72 7.05 -2.32 5.01
CA VAL A 72 7.06 -1.29 3.98
C VAL A 72 6.66 0.04 4.58
N GLY A 73 7.25 1.10 4.07
CA GLY A 73 6.88 2.48 4.35
C GLY A 73 6.02 3.03 3.23
N ILE A 74 4.97 3.77 3.58
CA ILE A 74 4.01 4.33 2.63
C ILE A 74 3.85 5.81 2.94
N ALA A 75 4.14 6.65 1.94
CA ALA A 75 3.81 8.07 1.94
C ALA A 75 2.52 8.27 1.14
N TYR A 76 1.58 9.07 1.62
CA TYR A 76 0.29 9.25 0.93
C TYR A 76 -0.34 10.61 1.21
N GLU A 77 -1.07 11.11 0.22
CA GLU A 77 -1.90 12.31 0.33
C GLU A 77 -3.18 12.00 1.11
N THR A 78 -3.52 12.83 2.09
CA THR A 78 -4.74 12.71 2.88
C THR A 78 -5.17 14.06 3.47
N GLY A 79 -6.33 14.09 4.12
CA GLY A 79 -6.86 15.28 4.78
C GLY A 79 -8.19 15.00 5.46
N THR A 80 -8.87 16.07 5.87
CA THR A 80 -10.18 16.01 6.51
C THR A 80 -11.30 16.25 5.50
N SER A 81 -11.20 17.31 4.69
CA SER A 81 -12.22 17.69 3.70
C SER A 81 -11.88 17.16 2.30
N GLY A 82 -10.60 17.00 2.00
CA GLY A 82 -10.11 16.43 0.74
C GLY A 82 -8.73 15.78 0.90
N PRO A 83 -8.27 15.05 -0.12
CA PRO A 83 -7.04 14.29 0.00
C PRO A 83 -5.77 15.16 -0.19
N TYR A 84 -5.88 16.36 -0.76
CA TYR A 84 -4.74 17.22 -1.12
C TYR A 84 -4.33 18.22 -0.03
N GLU A 85 -4.58 17.89 1.23
CA GLU A 85 -4.33 18.81 2.35
C GLU A 85 -2.95 18.58 2.99
N ARG A 86 -2.51 17.32 3.07
CA ARG A 86 -1.21 16.95 3.66
C ARG A 86 -0.69 15.63 3.10
N ILE A 87 0.60 15.40 3.30
CA ILE A 87 1.24 14.10 3.12
C ILE A 87 1.42 13.46 4.49
N ALA A 88 0.98 12.21 4.62
CA ALA A 88 1.17 11.39 5.81
C ALA A 88 2.12 10.23 5.50
N TRP A 89 2.72 9.68 6.55
CA TRP A 89 3.58 8.51 6.50
C TRP A 89 3.05 7.43 7.43
N THR A 90 3.14 6.18 7.00
CA THR A 90 2.91 5.02 7.88
C THR A 90 3.82 3.86 7.50
N THR A 91 3.93 2.88 8.39
CA THR A 91 4.55 1.60 8.10
C THR A 91 3.53 0.48 8.21
N ALA A 92 3.66 -0.54 7.35
CA ALA A 92 2.83 -1.73 7.38
C ALA A 92 3.70 -2.97 7.37
N THR A 93 3.34 -3.95 8.19
CA THR A 93 4.00 -5.26 8.20
C THR A 93 3.58 -6.06 6.97
N VAL A 94 4.56 -6.63 6.27
CA VAL A 94 4.40 -7.54 5.15
C VAL A 94 5.25 -8.77 5.44
N THR A 95 4.60 -9.84 5.86
CA THR A 95 5.22 -11.17 5.98
C THR A 95 4.88 -12.01 4.76
N CYS A 96 5.66 -13.06 4.52
CA CYS A 96 5.18 -14.12 3.65
C CYS A 96 3.85 -14.66 4.17
N PRO A 97 2.90 -15.01 3.28
CA PRO A 97 1.83 -15.92 3.65
C PRO A 97 2.39 -17.24 4.16
#